data_AF-A0A168CJX0-F1
#
_entry.id   AF-A0A168CJX0-F1
#
_cell.length_a   1.000
_cell.length_b   1.000
_cell.length_c   1.000
_cell.angle_alpha   90.00
_cell.angle_beta   90.00
_cell.angle_gamma   90.00
#
_symmetry.space_group_name_H-M   'P 1'
#
loop_
_entity.id
_entity.type
_entity.pdbx_description
1 polymer ?
#
loop_
_entity_poly.entity_id
_entity_poly.type
_entity_poly.pdbx_seq_one_letter_code
_entity_poly.pdbx_strand_id
1 'polypeptide(L)'
;MQQASLLALVLAAGVYGAADNTKLSPLRFREDGTFHISVFSDLHLGMYASTPRGPKQDAKSVSVLASVLDIEKPDFAVINGDLINGDDTRVDNSTRYIDQIVKPLVDRNLTWGSTYGNHDHQPNLSGELLLTREQTFPGARTRSMVPGVAAGSTNYYLPVYSAACKNVTCCTPKLLLWFFDSRGGYYYQQRDRLGRAVHHPNWIDESVVRWFEETNAALRTKHGRAIPSLGFVHIPVYASVALQNRGVHPNRQPGINDETASPQAQGWCAGGVRDGCAYGGQDAAFMKALAGTEGLMALFSGHDHANSWCYKWDGELPGIEAKGRGVNLCYGQHTGYGGYGDWIRGSRELIVSLDKLKDLVIDSHIRTERGEVIGKVSLNATYGQDMYPASPNDKTYL
;
A
#
# COMPACT_ATOMS: atom_id res chain seq x y z
N MET A 1 50.51 20.70 21.50
CA MET A 1 50.43 19.76 20.37
C MET A 1 49.55 18.59 20.80
N GLN A 2 48.26 18.63 20.49
CA GLN A 2 47.32 17.54 20.74
C GLN A 2 47.05 16.86 19.40
N GLN A 3 47.42 15.58 19.29
CA GLN A 3 47.08 14.73 18.15
C GLN A 3 45.65 14.20 18.34
N ALA A 4 44.77 14.54 17.40
CA ALA A 4 43.45 13.93 17.29
C ALA A 4 43.57 12.64 16.47
N SER A 5 43.22 11.51 17.08
CA SER A 5 43.09 10.22 16.39
C SER A 5 41.75 10.19 15.64
N LEU A 6 41.80 10.16 14.30
CA LEU A 6 40.65 9.79 13.47
C LEU A 6 40.44 8.27 13.57
N LEU A 7 39.34 7.83 14.19
CA LEU A 7 38.82 6.48 13.96
C LEU A 7 38.01 6.50 12.66
N ALA A 8 38.54 5.83 11.62
CA ALA A 8 37.77 5.49 10.44
C ALA A 8 36.85 4.31 10.77
N LEU A 9 35.53 4.55 10.76
CA LEU A 9 34.53 3.47 10.79
C LEU A 9 34.53 2.79 9.42
N VAL A 10 35.10 1.59 9.34
CA VAL A 10 34.93 0.72 8.17
C VAL A 10 33.54 0.09 8.27
N LEU A 11 32.59 0.59 7.48
CA LEU A 11 31.31 -0.09 7.24
C LEU A 11 31.61 -1.38 6.47
N ALA A 12 31.61 -2.52 7.17
CA ALA A 12 31.61 -3.82 6.53
C ALA A 12 30.29 -3.98 5.76
N ALA A 13 30.33 -3.84 4.44
CA ALA A 13 29.25 -4.28 3.58
C ALA A 13 29.17 -5.81 3.68
N GLY A 14 28.24 -6.30 4.50
CA GLY A 14 27.94 -7.73 4.54
C GLY A 14 27.51 -8.18 3.16
N VAL A 15 28.30 -9.07 2.56
CA VAL A 15 27.90 -9.78 1.33
C VAL A 15 26.85 -10.80 1.77
N TYR A 16 25.59 -10.37 1.83
CA TYR A 16 24.48 -11.32 1.93
C TYR A 16 24.52 -12.19 0.68
N GLY A 17 24.58 -13.52 0.86
CA GLY A 17 24.34 -14.44 -0.25
C GLY A 17 23.00 -14.12 -0.91
N ALA A 18 22.86 -14.40 -2.20
CA ALA A 18 21.63 -14.11 -2.94
C ALA A 18 20.40 -14.63 -2.17
N ALA A 19 19.46 -13.74 -1.85
CA ALA A 19 18.27 -14.09 -1.08
C ALA A 19 17.40 -15.10 -1.87
N ASP A 20 17.01 -16.19 -1.23
CA ASP A 20 16.06 -17.16 -1.78
C ASP A 20 14.68 -16.98 -1.15
N ASN A 21 13.92 -16.03 -1.70
CA ASN A 21 12.58 -15.70 -1.21
C ASN A 21 11.52 -16.76 -1.56
N THR A 22 11.88 -17.80 -2.33
CA THR A 22 10.96 -18.90 -2.64
C THR A 22 10.73 -19.83 -1.43
N LYS A 23 11.63 -19.78 -0.45
CA LYS A 23 11.62 -20.60 0.78
C LYS A 23 11.09 -19.87 2.00
N LEU A 24 10.49 -18.69 1.85
CA LEU A 24 9.92 -17.96 2.98
C LEU A 24 8.82 -18.79 3.65
N SER A 25 8.85 -18.84 4.99
CA SER A 25 7.81 -19.50 5.76
C SER A 25 6.43 -18.89 5.44
N PRO A 26 5.35 -19.67 5.42
CA PRO A 26 4.01 -19.13 5.23
C PRO A 26 3.65 -18.06 6.27
N LEU A 27 2.87 -17.05 5.87
CA LEU A 27 2.31 -16.09 6.83
C LEU A 27 1.30 -16.80 7.72
N ARG A 28 1.35 -16.49 9.02
CA ARG A 28 0.53 -17.17 10.03
C ARG A 28 0.05 -16.19 11.07
N PHE A 29 -1.17 -16.42 11.55
CA PHE A 29 -1.59 -15.91 12.84
C PHE A 29 -0.65 -16.43 13.94
N ARG A 30 -0.42 -15.60 14.96
CA ARG A 30 0.26 -15.95 16.20
C ARG A 30 -0.55 -16.99 16.97
N GLU A 31 0.07 -17.59 17.98
CA GLU A 31 -0.58 -18.58 18.85
C GLU A 31 -1.78 -17.99 19.63
N ASP A 32 -1.76 -16.69 19.91
CA ASP A 32 -2.88 -15.96 20.52
C ASP A 32 -4.06 -15.69 19.55
N GLY A 33 -3.91 -16.08 18.28
CA GLY A 33 -4.92 -15.90 17.25
C GLY A 33 -4.94 -14.50 16.62
N THR A 34 -3.93 -13.66 16.84
CA THR A 34 -3.78 -12.36 16.19
C THR A 34 -2.82 -12.40 14.99
N PHE A 35 -3.03 -11.51 14.02
CA PHE A 35 -2.12 -11.24 12.93
C PHE A 35 -2.05 -9.73 12.72
N HIS A 36 -0.85 -9.17 12.76
CA HIS A 36 -0.62 -7.73 12.75
C HIS A 36 0.13 -7.31 11.49
N ILE A 37 -0.44 -6.33 10.79
CA ILE A 37 0.13 -5.73 9.59
C ILE A 37 0.38 -4.24 9.83
N SER A 38 1.61 -3.77 9.61
CA SER A 38 1.91 -2.34 9.49
C SER A 38 1.90 -1.94 8.02
N VAL A 39 1.14 -0.90 7.68
CA VAL A 39 1.00 -0.37 6.32
C VAL A 39 1.66 0.99 6.24
N PHE A 40 2.73 1.06 5.46
CA PHE A 40 3.48 2.28 5.14
C PHE A 40 3.11 2.72 3.72
N SER A 41 2.89 4.01 3.51
CA SER A 41 2.54 4.55 2.19
C SER A 41 3.35 5.81 1.91
N ASP A 42 3.62 6.08 0.64
CA ASP A 42 4.10 7.40 0.18
C ASP A 42 5.42 7.80 0.86
N LEU A 43 6.45 6.96 0.72
CA LEU A 43 7.78 7.22 1.28
C LEU A 43 8.54 8.28 0.47
N HIS A 44 8.37 8.27 -0.86
CA HIS A 44 8.98 9.18 -1.84
C HIS A 44 10.49 9.36 -1.66
N LEU A 45 11.24 8.29 -1.43
CA LEU A 45 12.69 8.41 -1.33
C LEU A 45 13.29 8.89 -2.65
N GLY A 46 14.39 9.63 -2.57
CA GLY A 46 15.11 10.12 -3.74
C GLY A 46 14.52 11.39 -4.35
N MET A 47 13.45 11.94 -3.78
CA MET A 47 13.03 13.31 -4.08
C MET A 47 14.16 14.29 -3.72
N TYR A 48 14.38 15.32 -4.52
CA TYR A 48 15.46 16.30 -4.35
C TYR A 48 16.87 15.69 -4.18
N ALA A 49 17.13 14.52 -4.75
CA ALA A 49 18.38 13.76 -4.60
C ALA A 49 19.65 14.55 -4.96
N SER A 50 19.54 15.55 -5.84
CA SER A 50 20.64 16.42 -6.27
C SER A 50 20.95 17.57 -5.29
N THR A 51 20.19 17.69 -4.20
CA THR A 51 20.33 18.77 -3.21
C THR A 51 20.69 18.22 -1.82
N PRO A 52 21.25 19.05 -0.92
CA PRO A 52 21.48 18.64 0.47
C PRO A 52 20.21 18.28 1.27
N ARG A 53 19.01 18.59 0.76
CA ARG A 53 17.73 18.26 1.39
C ARG A 53 17.36 16.79 1.20
N GLY A 54 17.57 16.23 0.01
CA GLY A 54 17.17 14.87 -0.35
C GLY A 54 17.66 13.79 0.63
N PRO A 55 18.98 13.68 0.89
CA PRO A 55 19.49 12.68 1.83
C PRO A 55 18.97 12.85 3.26
N LYS A 56 18.65 14.08 3.71
CA LYS A 56 18.10 14.33 5.05
C LYS A 56 16.67 13.84 5.17
N GLN A 57 15.83 14.14 4.17
CA GLN A 57 14.43 13.66 4.17
C GLN A 57 14.37 12.14 4.02
N ASP A 58 15.20 11.55 3.16
CA ASP A 58 15.25 10.09 2.99
C ASP A 58 15.62 9.40 4.32
N ALA A 59 16.66 9.89 5.00
CA ALA A 59 17.06 9.37 6.31
C ALA A 59 15.94 9.52 7.36
N LYS A 60 15.18 10.61 7.30
CA LYS A 60 14.05 10.83 8.22
C LYS A 60 12.88 9.90 7.90
N SER A 61 12.51 9.69 6.63
CA SER A 61 11.51 8.68 6.20
C SER A 61 11.87 7.29 6.71
N VAL A 62 13.14 6.88 6.53
CA VAL A 62 13.64 5.58 7.02
C VAL A 62 13.58 5.50 8.54
N SER A 63 13.85 6.61 9.25
CA SER A 63 13.71 6.66 10.70
C SER A 63 12.27 6.51 11.18
N VAL A 64 11.27 7.04 10.46
CA VAL A 64 9.85 6.83 10.78
C VAL A 64 9.49 5.36 10.61
N LEU A 65 9.86 4.76 9.48
CA LEU A 65 9.61 3.35 9.22
C LEU A 65 10.26 2.48 10.30
N ALA A 66 11.53 2.73 10.65
CA ALA A 66 12.22 1.99 11.71
C ALA A 66 11.56 2.16 13.09
N SER A 67 11.17 3.37 13.49
CA SER A 67 10.59 3.63 14.81
C SER A 67 9.21 2.99 14.98
N VAL A 68 8.37 3.05 13.94
CA VAL A 68 7.08 2.35 13.91
C VAL A 68 7.30 0.86 14.09
N LEU A 69 8.21 0.25 13.31
CA LEU A 69 8.46 -1.19 13.39
C LEU A 69 8.95 -1.63 14.78
N ASP A 70 9.72 -0.79 15.48
CA ASP A 70 10.17 -1.08 16.85
C ASP A 70 9.04 -1.05 17.87
N ILE A 71 8.06 -0.15 17.68
CA ILE A 71 6.91 0.00 18.57
C ILE A 71 5.86 -1.08 18.30
N GLU A 72 5.45 -1.24 17.04
CA GLU A 72 4.32 -2.05 16.64
C GLU A 72 4.68 -3.54 16.51
N LYS A 73 5.90 -3.87 16.08
CA LYS A 73 6.37 -5.26 15.90
C LYS A 73 5.39 -6.12 15.11
N PRO A 74 5.06 -5.74 13.86
CA PRO A 74 4.08 -6.45 13.05
C PRO A 74 4.59 -7.85 12.66
N ASP A 75 3.66 -8.73 12.28
CA ASP A 75 3.98 -10.03 11.67
C ASP A 75 4.32 -9.89 10.17
N PHE A 76 3.87 -8.79 9.55
CA PHE A 76 4.03 -8.50 8.15
C PHE A 76 3.98 -7.00 7.88
N ALA A 77 4.85 -6.49 7.01
CA ALA A 77 4.82 -5.09 6.58
C ALA A 77 4.28 -4.96 5.15
N VAL A 78 3.50 -3.92 4.89
CA VAL A 78 3.07 -3.51 3.56
C VAL A 78 3.69 -2.16 3.22
N ILE A 79 4.28 -2.04 2.03
CA ILE A 79 4.70 -0.76 1.47
C ILE A 79 3.78 -0.44 0.28
N ASN A 80 2.82 0.47 0.46
CA ASN A 80 1.66 0.63 -0.39
C ASN A 80 1.81 1.77 -1.42
N GLY A 81 2.81 1.63 -2.29
CA GLY A 81 3.07 2.53 -3.40
C GLY A 81 3.78 3.84 -3.02
N ASP A 82 4.27 4.50 -4.07
CA ASP A 82 5.16 5.66 -4.04
C ASP A 82 6.34 5.47 -3.09
N LEU A 83 7.05 4.36 -3.31
CA LEU A 83 8.27 4.02 -2.58
C LEU A 83 9.36 5.03 -2.90
N ILE A 84 9.53 5.33 -4.19
CA ILE A 84 10.58 6.19 -4.72
C ILE A 84 9.94 7.30 -5.54
N ASN A 85 10.47 8.52 -5.40
CA ASN A 85 10.10 9.63 -6.26
C ASN A 85 10.84 9.53 -7.61
N GLY A 86 10.45 8.58 -8.46
CA GLY A 86 11.19 8.17 -9.65
C GLY A 86 11.48 9.31 -10.64
N ASP A 87 10.63 10.32 -10.68
CA ASP A 87 10.74 11.54 -11.49
C ASP A 87 11.96 12.40 -11.14
N ASP A 88 12.44 12.35 -9.89
CA ASP A 88 13.61 13.12 -9.40
C ASP A 88 14.91 12.31 -9.42
N THR A 89 14.80 10.99 -9.54
CA THR A 89 15.95 10.08 -9.56
C THR A 89 16.57 9.93 -10.96
N ARG A 90 17.68 9.20 -11.07
CA ARG A 90 18.32 8.89 -12.35
C ARG A 90 18.21 7.41 -12.67
N VAL A 91 18.13 7.08 -13.96
CA VAL A 91 18.04 5.70 -14.46
C VAL A 91 19.10 4.77 -13.84
N ASP A 92 20.34 5.26 -13.65
CA ASP A 92 21.47 4.47 -13.20
C ASP A 92 21.46 4.14 -11.71
N ASN A 93 20.66 4.85 -10.90
CA ASN A 93 20.67 4.68 -9.45
C ASN A 93 19.30 4.64 -8.77
N SER A 94 18.20 4.85 -9.50
CA SER A 94 16.85 4.97 -8.93
C SER A 94 16.49 3.78 -8.02
N THR A 95 16.74 2.55 -8.47
CA THR A 95 16.42 1.36 -7.67
C THR A 95 17.22 1.24 -6.36
N ARG A 96 18.35 1.94 -6.20
CA ARG A 96 19.17 1.85 -4.97
C ARG A 96 18.48 2.43 -3.73
N TYR A 97 17.44 3.24 -3.89
CA TYR A 97 16.66 3.71 -2.74
C TYR A 97 15.88 2.57 -2.07
N ILE A 98 15.56 1.47 -2.78
CA ILE A 98 14.99 0.26 -2.18
C ILE A 98 15.86 -0.25 -1.03
N ASP A 99 17.19 -0.22 -1.18
CA ASP A 99 18.13 -0.67 -0.15
C ASP A 99 17.89 0.05 1.19
N GLN A 100 17.60 1.35 1.14
CA GLN A 100 17.34 2.16 2.33
C GLN A 100 15.96 1.84 2.92
N ILE A 101 14.95 1.67 2.07
CA ILE A 101 13.57 1.36 2.47
C ILE A 101 13.48 0.00 3.16
N VAL A 102 14.12 -1.02 2.59
CA VAL A 102 14.00 -2.39 3.09
C VAL A 102 14.98 -2.71 4.20
N LYS A 103 16.02 -1.89 4.40
CA LYS A 103 17.03 -2.13 5.45
C LYS A 103 16.39 -2.30 6.85
N PRO A 104 15.50 -1.43 7.34
CA PRO A 104 14.86 -1.63 8.63
C PRO A 104 14.03 -2.92 8.74
N LEU A 105 13.47 -3.40 7.63
CA LEU A 105 12.72 -4.67 7.57
C LEU A 105 13.67 -5.87 7.66
N VAL A 106 14.73 -5.85 6.84
CA VAL A 106 15.78 -6.88 6.81
C VAL A 106 16.50 -6.99 8.15
N ASP A 107 16.87 -5.87 8.76
CA ASP A 107 17.55 -5.83 10.07
C ASP A 107 16.70 -6.46 11.19
N ARG A 108 15.36 -6.46 11.03
CA ARG A 108 14.40 -7.05 11.98
C ARG A 108 13.94 -8.45 11.59
N ASN A 109 14.49 -9.03 10.50
CA ASN A 109 14.05 -10.30 9.93
C ASN A 109 12.53 -10.33 9.66
N LEU A 110 11.97 -9.17 9.30
CA LEU A 110 10.57 -9.03 8.94
C LEU A 110 10.39 -9.35 7.46
N THR A 111 9.21 -9.87 7.14
CA THR A 111 8.81 -10.14 5.77
C THR A 111 7.79 -9.10 5.34
N TRP A 112 7.84 -8.71 4.07
CA TRP A 112 7.03 -7.60 3.55
C TRP A 112 6.51 -7.89 2.15
N GLY A 113 5.54 -7.11 1.72
CA GLY A 113 5.09 -7.03 0.33
C GLY A 113 4.76 -5.60 -0.04
N SER A 114 4.80 -5.31 -1.33
CA SER A 114 4.66 -3.95 -1.84
C SER A 114 3.62 -3.88 -2.97
N THR A 115 2.90 -2.77 -3.04
CA THR A 115 2.29 -2.29 -4.30
C THR A 115 3.14 -1.12 -4.79
N TYR A 116 3.01 -0.78 -6.08
CA TYR A 116 3.69 0.38 -6.64
C TYR A 116 2.69 1.47 -7.00
N GLY A 117 3.15 2.72 -6.90
CA GLY A 117 2.37 3.90 -7.20
C GLY A 117 2.76 4.57 -8.52
N ASN A 118 2.23 5.76 -8.74
CA ASN A 118 2.53 6.53 -9.94
C ASN A 118 3.94 7.12 -9.96
N HIS A 119 4.57 7.36 -8.81
CA HIS A 119 5.98 7.80 -8.74
C HIS A 119 6.99 6.65 -8.91
N ASP A 120 6.53 5.42 -8.72
CA ASP A 120 7.29 4.21 -9.00
C ASP A 120 7.34 3.84 -10.51
N HIS A 121 6.51 4.51 -11.31
CA HIS A 121 6.40 4.38 -12.77
C HIS A 121 6.75 5.70 -13.46
N GLN A 122 8.03 5.90 -13.77
CA GLN A 122 8.55 7.16 -14.27
C GLN A 122 9.54 6.92 -15.43
N PRO A 123 9.92 7.96 -16.21
CA PRO A 123 10.91 7.79 -17.25
C PRO A 123 12.26 7.23 -16.77
N ASN A 124 12.56 7.38 -15.48
CA ASN A 124 13.79 6.92 -14.84
C ASN A 124 13.63 5.64 -14.00
N LEU A 125 12.41 5.12 -13.81
CA LEU A 125 12.13 3.96 -12.97
C LEU A 125 10.91 3.19 -13.46
N SER A 126 10.98 1.86 -13.50
CA SER A 126 9.82 1.00 -13.77
C SER A 126 9.53 0.10 -12.58
N GLY A 127 8.27 -0.32 -12.43
CA GLY A 127 7.88 -1.28 -11.42
C GLY A 127 8.61 -2.62 -11.57
N GLU A 128 8.95 -3.07 -12.78
CA GLU A 128 9.75 -4.30 -12.98
C GLU A 128 11.17 -4.17 -12.41
N LEU A 129 11.79 -2.99 -12.53
CA LEU A 129 13.10 -2.72 -11.95
C LEU A 129 13.03 -2.69 -10.42
N LEU A 130 11.96 -2.13 -9.84
CA LEU A 130 11.71 -2.18 -8.41
C LEU A 130 11.52 -3.62 -7.92
N LEU A 131 10.65 -4.40 -8.59
CA LEU A 131 10.37 -5.78 -8.23
C LEU A 131 11.64 -6.62 -8.28
N THR A 132 12.44 -6.45 -9.33
CA THR A 132 13.73 -7.14 -9.47
C THR A 132 14.67 -6.78 -8.33
N ARG A 133 14.71 -5.50 -7.92
CA ARG A 133 15.57 -5.06 -6.81
C ARG A 133 15.08 -5.56 -5.46
N GLU A 134 13.79 -5.45 -5.15
CA GLU A 134 13.20 -5.96 -3.90
C GLU A 134 13.50 -7.44 -3.71
N GLN A 135 13.40 -8.24 -4.78
CA GLN A 135 13.66 -9.68 -4.73
C GLN A 135 15.10 -10.05 -4.36
N THR A 136 16.05 -9.12 -4.42
CA THR A 136 17.43 -9.35 -3.97
C THR A 136 17.60 -9.36 -2.45
N PHE A 137 16.60 -8.88 -1.70
CA PHE A 137 16.62 -8.79 -0.24
C PHE A 137 15.80 -9.92 0.40
N PRO A 138 16.28 -10.51 1.52
CA PRO A 138 15.56 -11.59 2.18
C PRO A 138 14.30 -11.07 2.86
N GLY A 139 13.17 -11.76 2.67
CA GLY A 139 11.89 -11.38 3.27
C GLY A 139 10.89 -10.74 2.30
N ALA A 140 11.31 -10.44 1.06
CA ALA A 140 10.45 -9.88 0.03
C ALA A 140 9.40 -10.91 -0.46
N ARG A 141 8.12 -10.57 -0.37
CA ARG A 141 6.99 -11.38 -0.87
C ARG A 141 6.29 -10.81 -2.09
N THR A 142 6.69 -9.62 -2.54
CA THR A 142 6.14 -8.96 -3.74
C THR A 142 6.27 -9.87 -4.96
N ARG A 143 5.19 -10.02 -5.73
CA ARG A 143 5.12 -10.92 -6.90
C ARG A 143 4.37 -10.26 -8.05
N SER A 144 4.59 -10.79 -9.24
CA SER A 144 3.81 -10.49 -10.45
C SER A 144 3.10 -11.77 -10.90
N MET A 145 1.80 -11.89 -10.61
CA MET A 145 1.00 -13.08 -10.93
C MET A 145 0.11 -12.90 -12.16
N VAL A 146 -0.01 -11.68 -12.69
CA VAL A 146 -0.82 -11.38 -13.88
C VAL A 146 0.13 -11.00 -15.02
N PRO A 147 0.19 -11.80 -16.10
CA PRO A 147 1.09 -11.51 -17.22
C PRO A 147 0.54 -10.39 -18.10
N GLY A 148 1.46 -9.69 -18.77
CA GLY A 148 1.15 -8.69 -19.79
C GLY A 148 1.39 -7.26 -19.32
N VAL A 149 1.93 -6.45 -20.21
CA VAL A 149 2.35 -5.06 -19.91
C VAL A 149 1.18 -4.21 -19.37
N ALA A 150 -0.03 -4.44 -19.88
CA ALA A 150 -1.21 -3.70 -19.44
C ALA A 150 -1.57 -3.95 -17.96
N ALA A 151 -1.21 -5.10 -17.39
CA ALA A 151 -1.55 -5.45 -16.01
C ALA A 151 -0.77 -4.63 -14.98
N GLY A 152 0.36 -4.02 -15.35
CA GLY A 152 1.32 -3.46 -14.39
C GLY A 152 2.27 -4.53 -13.82
N SER A 153 2.99 -4.18 -12.76
CA SER A 153 4.10 -4.98 -12.24
C SER A 153 3.75 -5.83 -11.02
N THR A 154 2.89 -5.38 -10.10
CA THR A 154 2.69 -6.04 -8.77
C THR A 154 1.25 -6.43 -8.45
N ASN A 155 0.71 -7.40 -9.19
CA ASN A 155 -0.60 -8.00 -8.91
C ASN A 155 -0.42 -9.40 -8.34
N TYR A 156 -0.81 -9.61 -7.08
CA TYR A 156 -0.61 -10.89 -6.40
C TYR A 156 -1.47 -11.02 -5.14
N TYR A 157 -1.47 -12.21 -4.54
CA TYR A 157 -2.08 -12.43 -3.22
C TYR A 157 -1.20 -13.27 -2.31
N LEU A 158 -1.37 -13.07 -1.01
CA LEU A 158 -0.69 -13.83 0.04
C LEU A 158 -1.71 -14.48 0.99
N PRO A 159 -1.69 -15.82 1.13
CA PRO A 159 -2.52 -16.50 2.12
C PRO A 159 -1.88 -16.45 3.51
N VAL A 160 -2.71 -16.20 4.52
CA VAL A 160 -2.33 -16.25 5.94
C VAL A 160 -3.06 -17.41 6.62
N TYR A 161 -2.31 -18.29 7.28
CA TYR A 161 -2.80 -19.53 7.87
C TYR A 161 -2.92 -19.44 9.40
N SER A 162 -3.64 -20.36 10.03
CA SER A 162 -3.59 -20.48 11.49
C SER A 162 -2.21 -20.91 11.98
N ALA A 163 -1.85 -20.55 13.22
CA ALA A 163 -0.63 -21.01 13.89
C ALA A 163 -0.46 -22.54 13.80
N ALA A 164 -1.54 -23.28 14.08
CA ALA A 164 -1.57 -24.75 14.08
C ALA A 164 -1.35 -25.43 12.70
N CYS A 165 -1.34 -24.69 11.59
CA CYS A 165 -1.28 -25.27 10.25
C CYS A 165 0.12 -25.83 9.91
N LYS A 166 0.48 -27.07 10.21
CA LYS A 166 1.87 -27.54 9.95
C LYS A 166 2.23 -27.65 8.46
N ASN A 167 1.29 -28.05 7.62
CA ASN A 167 1.47 -28.16 6.17
C ASN A 167 0.38 -27.38 5.41
N VAL A 168 0.79 -26.31 4.73
CA VAL A 168 -0.14 -25.40 4.02
C VAL A 168 -0.91 -26.05 2.89
N THR A 169 -0.43 -27.17 2.33
CA THR A 169 -1.17 -27.90 1.28
C THR A 169 -2.44 -28.56 1.82
N CYS A 170 -2.51 -28.82 3.13
CA CYS A 170 -3.62 -29.48 3.80
C CYS A 170 -4.51 -28.49 4.59
N CYS A 171 -4.16 -27.21 4.61
CA CYS A 171 -4.87 -26.20 5.39
C CYS A 171 -5.67 -25.26 4.49
N THR A 172 -6.76 -24.75 5.05
CA THR A 172 -7.48 -23.60 4.49
C THR A 172 -6.91 -22.30 5.07
N PRO A 173 -6.51 -21.32 4.24
CA PRO A 173 -6.14 -19.98 4.70
C PRO A 173 -7.26 -19.34 5.54
N LYS A 174 -6.87 -18.58 6.56
CA LYS A 174 -7.79 -17.83 7.43
C LYS A 174 -8.05 -16.42 6.90
N LEU A 175 -7.06 -15.83 6.23
CA LEU A 175 -7.11 -14.50 5.63
C LEU A 175 -6.37 -14.53 4.29
N LEU A 176 -6.84 -13.78 3.30
CA LEU A 176 -6.12 -13.46 2.06
C LEU A 176 -5.74 -11.98 2.05
N LEU A 177 -4.52 -11.67 1.64
CA LEU A 177 -4.06 -10.31 1.37
C LEU A 177 -3.90 -10.14 -0.13
N TRP A 178 -4.65 -9.23 -0.74
CA TRP A 178 -4.62 -8.93 -2.17
C TRP A 178 -3.86 -7.64 -2.44
N PHE A 179 -3.03 -7.64 -3.47
CA PHE A 179 -2.20 -6.52 -3.89
C PHE A 179 -2.51 -6.21 -5.34
N PHE A 180 -2.83 -4.95 -5.60
CA PHE A 180 -3.30 -4.47 -6.90
C PHE A 180 -2.43 -3.31 -7.37
N ASP A 181 -1.97 -3.38 -8.61
CA ASP A 181 -1.19 -2.34 -9.25
C ASP A 181 -2.10 -1.37 -10.01
N SER A 182 -2.36 -0.21 -9.40
CA SER A 182 -3.13 0.90 -10.01
C SER A 182 -2.37 1.66 -11.09
N ARG A 183 -1.09 1.33 -11.31
CA ARG A 183 -0.25 1.91 -12.33
C ARG A 183 -0.12 3.44 -12.13
N GLY A 184 -0.25 4.22 -13.19
CA GLY A 184 -0.09 5.68 -13.19
C GLY A 184 1.33 6.13 -13.53
N GLY A 185 1.55 7.44 -13.56
CA GLY A 185 2.84 8.01 -13.98
C GLY A 185 3.08 7.88 -15.50
N TYR A 186 4.23 7.34 -15.88
CA TYR A 186 4.69 7.27 -17.26
C TYR A 186 5.36 5.93 -17.58
N TYR A 187 5.27 5.51 -18.85
CA TYR A 187 6.03 4.37 -19.35
C TYR A 187 7.52 4.66 -19.32
N TYR A 188 8.27 3.68 -18.81
CA TYR A 188 9.72 3.75 -18.69
C TYR A 188 10.39 3.97 -20.05
N GLN A 189 11.17 5.06 -20.15
CA GLN A 189 11.91 5.48 -21.35
C GLN A 189 11.09 5.66 -22.64
N GLN A 190 9.76 5.56 -22.60
CA GLN A 190 8.93 5.76 -23.78
C GLN A 190 8.72 7.24 -24.05
N ARG A 191 8.77 7.62 -25.33
CA ARG A 191 8.51 8.98 -25.81
C ARG A 191 7.50 8.97 -26.93
N ASP A 192 6.61 9.96 -26.94
CA ASP A 192 5.72 10.19 -28.06
C ASP A 192 6.46 10.85 -29.23
N ARG A 193 5.73 11.07 -30.33
CA ARG A 193 6.22 11.71 -31.56
C ARG A 193 6.71 13.16 -31.37
N LEU A 194 6.42 13.80 -30.24
CA LEU A 194 6.91 15.14 -29.87
C LEU A 194 8.03 15.07 -28.81
N GLY A 195 8.53 13.88 -28.48
CA GLY A 195 9.59 13.69 -27.49
C GLY A 195 9.13 13.80 -26.04
N ARG A 196 7.82 13.76 -25.77
CA ARG A 196 7.26 13.85 -24.41
C ARG A 196 7.12 12.45 -23.81
N ALA A 197 7.24 12.34 -22.49
CA ALA A 197 6.99 11.07 -21.80
C ALA A 197 5.56 10.57 -22.04
N VAL A 198 5.39 9.28 -22.28
CA VAL A 198 4.07 8.68 -22.53
C VAL A 198 3.43 8.29 -21.21
N HIS A 199 2.22 8.76 -20.95
CA HIS A 199 1.49 8.47 -19.71
C HIS A 199 1.09 7.01 -19.61
N HIS A 200 1.24 6.48 -18.40
CA HIS A 200 0.65 5.21 -18.03
C HIS A 200 -0.84 5.41 -17.68
N PRO A 201 -1.74 4.49 -18.09
CA PRO A 201 -3.04 4.36 -17.44
C PRO A 201 -2.92 4.32 -15.91
N ASN A 202 -3.84 4.95 -15.19
CA ASN A 202 -3.86 5.05 -13.72
C ASN A 202 -5.10 4.37 -13.10
N TRP A 203 -5.37 3.13 -13.50
CA TRP A 203 -6.47 2.30 -12.96
C TRP A 203 -6.04 0.84 -12.90
N ILE A 204 -6.78 -0.02 -12.20
CA ILE A 204 -6.60 -1.47 -12.31
C ILE A 204 -7.09 -1.96 -13.66
N ASP A 205 -6.23 -2.65 -14.41
CA ASP A 205 -6.58 -3.19 -15.72
C ASP A 205 -7.62 -4.31 -15.64
N GLU A 206 -8.49 -4.43 -16.65
CA GLU A 206 -9.52 -5.48 -16.70
C GLU A 206 -8.93 -6.90 -16.63
N SER A 207 -7.72 -7.11 -17.12
CA SER A 207 -7.02 -8.40 -16.99
C SER A 207 -6.72 -8.77 -15.53
N VAL A 208 -6.39 -7.77 -14.69
CA VAL A 208 -6.19 -7.93 -13.25
C VAL A 208 -7.52 -8.15 -12.55
N VAL A 209 -8.58 -7.43 -12.93
CA VAL A 209 -9.93 -7.64 -12.40
C VAL A 209 -10.38 -9.08 -12.64
N ARG A 210 -10.27 -9.56 -13.88
CA ARG A 210 -10.62 -10.95 -14.24
C ARG A 210 -9.79 -11.96 -13.45
N TRP A 211 -8.47 -11.75 -13.35
CA TRP A 211 -7.60 -12.62 -12.54
C TRP A 211 -8.04 -12.68 -11.08
N PHE A 212 -8.38 -11.54 -10.49
CA PHE A 212 -8.83 -11.47 -9.11
C PHE A 212 -10.13 -12.25 -8.90
N GLU A 213 -11.13 -12.03 -9.76
CA GLU A 213 -12.43 -12.73 -9.67
C GLU A 213 -12.27 -14.24 -9.86
N GLU A 214 -11.53 -14.67 -10.89
CA GLU A 214 -11.28 -16.09 -11.19
C GLU A 214 -10.47 -16.77 -10.07
N THR A 215 -9.41 -16.12 -9.59
CA THR A 215 -8.56 -16.66 -8.52
C THR A 215 -9.35 -16.78 -7.22
N ASN A 216 -10.11 -15.77 -6.86
CA ASN A 216 -10.94 -15.79 -5.66
C ASN A 216 -12.05 -16.85 -5.76
N ALA A 217 -12.72 -17.00 -6.91
CA ALA A 217 -13.69 -18.07 -7.15
C ALA A 217 -13.06 -19.47 -7.06
N ALA A 218 -11.86 -19.65 -7.61
CA ALA A 218 -11.12 -20.91 -7.51
C ALA A 218 -10.73 -21.24 -6.06
N LEU A 219 -10.27 -20.25 -5.29
CA LEU A 219 -9.95 -20.43 -3.87
C LEU A 219 -11.21 -20.77 -3.05
N ARG A 220 -12.34 -20.12 -3.32
CA ARG A 220 -13.64 -20.46 -2.69
C ARG A 220 -14.06 -21.89 -2.98
N THR A 221 -13.99 -22.29 -4.24
CA THR A 221 -14.32 -23.66 -4.67
C THR A 221 -13.40 -24.68 -3.98
N LYS A 222 -12.09 -24.43 -3.99
CA LYS A 222 -11.09 -25.31 -3.37
C LYS A 222 -11.32 -25.51 -1.87
N HIS A 223 -11.75 -24.45 -1.16
CA HIS A 223 -11.84 -24.46 0.30
C HIS A 223 -13.27 -24.55 0.83
N GLY A 224 -14.28 -24.59 -0.05
CA GLY A 224 -15.70 -24.72 0.29
C GLY A 224 -16.31 -23.51 1.01
N ARG A 225 -15.64 -22.34 1.00
CA ARG A 225 -16.12 -21.11 1.66
C ARG A 225 -15.44 -19.85 1.13
N ALA A 226 -16.08 -18.70 1.33
CA ALA A 226 -15.40 -17.42 1.28
C ALA A 226 -14.29 -17.35 2.34
N ILE A 227 -13.12 -16.84 1.96
CA ILE A 227 -12.02 -16.56 2.89
C ILE A 227 -12.03 -15.04 3.11
N PRO A 228 -12.11 -14.57 4.38
CA PRO A 228 -11.96 -13.16 4.69
C PRO A 228 -10.70 -12.58 4.03
N SER A 229 -10.77 -11.36 3.54
CA SER A 229 -9.66 -10.76 2.80
C SER A 229 -9.53 -9.26 2.96
N LEU A 230 -8.32 -8.79 2.70
CA LEU A 230 -7.91 -7.39 2.67
C LEU A 230 -7.29 -7.08 1.31
N GLY A 231 -7.50 -5.88 0.81
CA GLY A 231 -6.89 -5.38 -0.41
C GLY A 231 -5.96 -4.19 -0.15
N PHE A 232 -4.89 -4.12 -0.93
CA PHE A 232 -3.95 -2.99 -0.97
C PHE A 232 -3.83 -2.53 -2.42
N VAL A 233 -3.99 -1.23 -2.63
CA VAL A 233 -3.83 -0.55 -3.92
C VAL A 233 -3.21 0.81 -3.62
N HIS A 234 -2.48 1.41 -4.55
CA HIS A 234 -1.94 2.74 -4.29
C HIS A 234 -2.98 3.84 -4.52
N ILE A 235 -3.51 3.95 -5.75
CA ILE A 235 -4.50 4.97 -6.13
C ILE A 235 -5.91 4.52 -5.72
N PRO A 236 -6.67 5.33 -4.95
CA PRO A 236 -8.01 4.97 -4.50
C PRO A 236 -9.01 4.84 -5.66
N VAL A 237 -10.05 4.02 -5.49
CA VAL A 237 -11.16 3.95 -6.47
C VAL A 237 -12.07 5.17 -6.38
N TYR A 238 -12.82 5.47 -7.44
CA TYR A 238 -13.72 6.62 -7.49
C TYR A 238 -14.80 6.62 -6.39
N ALA A 239 -15.17 5.46 -5.85
CA ALA A 239 -16.06 5.37 -4.69
C ALA A 239 -15.54 6.16 -3.48
N SER A 240 -14.22 6.27 -3.28
CA SER A 240 -13.62 7.08 -2.23
C SER A 240 -13.96 8.57 -2.40
N VAL A 241 -13.91 9.09 -3.63
CA VAL A 241 -14.31 10.48 -3.96
C VAL A 241 -15.79 10.69 -3.70
N ALA A 242 -16.65 9.78 -4.17
CA ALA A 242 -18.09 9.89 -4.00
C ALA A 242 -18.51 9.84 -2.51
N LEU A 243 -17.81 9.05 -1.68
CA LEU A 243 -18.02 9.01 -0.23
C LEU A 243 -17.48 10.25 0.46
N GLN A 244 -16.29 10.74 0.09
CA GLN A 244 -15.75 11.99 0.63
C GLN A 244 -16.69 13.16 0.37
N ASN A 245 -17.29 13.24 -0.83
CA ASN A 245 -18.29 14.25 -1.19
C ASN A 245 -19.58 14.16 -0.37
N ARG A 246 -19.90 13.01 0.23
CA ARG A 246 -21.01 12.90 1.21
C ARG A 246 -20.66 13.47 2.58
N GLY A 247 -19.37 13.64 2.86
CA GLY A 247 -18.84 14.20 4.09
C GLY A 247 -18.16 13.16 4.97
N VAL A 248 -16.92 13.44 5.36
CA VAL A 248 -16.15 12.64 6.32
C VAL A 248 -16.35 13.24 7.71
N HIS A 249 -17.04 12.52 8.60
CA HIS A 249 -17.32 13.02 9.95
C HIS A 249 -16.14 12.70 10.89
N PRO A 250 -15.57 13.68 11.60
CA PRO A 250 -14.33 13.51 12.37
C PRO A 250 -14.42 12.44 13.47
N ASN A 251 -15.62 12.15 13.99
CA ASN A 251 -15.84 11.10 14.99
C ASN A 251 -16.41 9.78 14.44
N ARG A 252 -16.89 9.71 13.20
CA ARG A 252 -17.41 8.44 12.62
C ARG A 252 -16.42 7.83 11.63
N GLN A 253 -15.62 8.70 11.01
CA GLN A 253 -14.51 8.39 10.12
C GLN A 253 -13.27 9.18 10.57
N PRO A 254 -12.74 8.94 11.78
CA PRO A 254 -11.59 9.69 12.28
C PRO A 254 -10.37 9.50 11.38
N GLY A 255 -9.70 10.61 11.07
CA GLY A 255 -8.58 10.68 10.14
C GLY A 255 -8.44 12.10 9.59
N ILE A 256 -7.29 12.39 9.00
CA ILE A 256 -7.06 13.66 8.30
C ILE A 256 -7.89 13.63 7.01
N ASN A 257 -8.55 14.73 6.66
CA ASN A 257 -9.37 14.90 5.45
C ASN A 257 -9.11 16.29 4.82
N ASP A 258 -7.85 16.57 4.52
CA ASP A 258 -7.38 17.93 4.16
C ASP A 258 -7.20 18.13 2.65
N GLU A 259 -7.45 17.10 1.84
CA GLU A 259 -7.44 17.22 0.37
C GLU A 259 -8.53 16.40 -0.29
N THR A 260 -8.92 16.80 -1.50
CA THR A 260 -9.83 16.03 -2.34
C THR A 260 -9.14 14.76 -2.81
N ALA A 261 -9.80 13.62 -2.63
CA ALA A 261 -9.33 12.33 -3.10
C ALA A 261 -9.05 12.33 -4.61
N SER A 262 -7.90 11.78 -5.01
CA SER A 262 -7.49 11.64 -6.42
C SER A 262 -7.69 10.20 -6.88
N PRO A 263 -8.76 9.90 -7.63
CA PRO A 263 -9.15 8.54 -7.92
C PRO A 263 -8.36 7.94 -9.09
N GLN A 264 -8.47 6.63 -9.22
CA GLN A 264 -8.16 5.94 -10.47
C GLN A 264 -8.92 6.59 -11.64
N ALA A 265 -8.34 6.51 -12.85
CA ALA A 265 -8.86 7.14 -14.05
C ALA A 265 -8.96 8.69 -14.01
N GLN A 266 -8.40 9.36 -12.99
CA GLN A 266 -8.32 10.83 -12.96
C GLN A 266 -7.51 11.35 -14.15
N GLY A 267 -8.04 12.38 -14.83
CA GLY A 267 -7.39 13.01 -15.98
C GLY A 267 -7.52 12.25 -17.30
N TRP A 268 -8.30 11.16 -17.33
CA TRP A 268 -8.59 10.38 -18.53
C TRP A 268 -10.05 10.55 -18.96
N CYS A 269 -10.30 10.49 -20.25
CA CYS A 269 -11.64 10.42 -20.84
C CYS A 269 -12.06 8.95 -20.99
N ALA A 270 -13.37 8.68 -21.09
CA ALA A 270 -13.91 7.32 -21.25
C ALA A 270 -13.30 6.55 -22.43
N GLY A 271 -12.88 7.24 -23.49
CA GLY A 271 -12.18 6.66 -24.64
C GLY A 271 -10.71 6.24 -24.38
N GLY A 272 -10.21 6.34 -23.14
CA GLY A 272 -8.84 5.95 -22.79
C GLY A 272 -7.78 6.93 -23.29
N VAL A 273 -8.14 8.21 -23.42
CA VAL A 273 -7.23 9.29 -23.84
C VAL A 273 -7.20 10.41 -22.80
N ARG A 274 -6.10 11.16 -22.72
CA ARG A 274 -5.96 12.34 -21.84
C ARG A 274 -6.27 13.61 -22.62
N ASP A 275 -7.55 13.95 -22.73
CA ASP A 275 -8.04 15.11 -23.50
C ASP A 275 -8.97 16.01 -22.65
N GLY A 276 -8.48 16.45 -21.50
CA GLY A 276 -9.16 17.45 -20.65
C GLY A 276 -10.30 16.94 -19.76
N CYS A 277 -10.60 15.63 -19.74
CA CYS A 277 -11.60 15.06 -18.85
C CYS A 277 -11.09 14.93 -17.41
N ALA A 278 -11.96 15.20 -16.43
CA ALA A 278 -11.61 15.06 -15.01
C ALA A 278 -11.50 13.58 -14.57
N TYR A 279 -12.37 12.71 -15.08
CA TYR A 279 -12.45 11.30 -14.73
C TYR A 279 -13.07 10.48 -15.87
N GLY A 280 -12.50 9.31 -16.13
CA GLY A 280 -12.84 8.50 -17.31
C GLY A 280 -13.68 7.25 -17.04
N GLY A 281 -13.82 6.81 -15.79
CA GLY A 281 -14.66 5.66 -15.43
C GLY A 281 -14.04 4.28 -15.63
N GLN A 282 -12.74 4.18 -15.95
CA GLN A 282 -12.10 2.90 -16.28
C GLN A 282 -11.95 1.94 -15.07
N ASP A 283 -12.05 2.42 -13.83
CA ASP A 283 -12.04 1.60 -12.61
C ASP A 283 -13.41 0.99 -12.26
N ALA A 284 -14.45 1.20 -13.09
CA ALA A 284 -15.79 0.68 -12.85
C ALA A 284 -15.83 -0.85 -12.67
N ALA A 285 -15.09 -1.59 -13.50
CA ALA A 285 -14.99 -3.05 -13.38
C ALA A 285 -14.35 -3.47 -12.05
N PHE A 286 -13.31 -2.76 -11.62
CA PHE A 286 -12.66 -3.03 -10.34
C PHE A 286 -13.58 -2.72 -9.16
N MET A 287 -14.28 -1.57 -9.18
CA MET A 287 -15.30 -1.23 -8.18
C MET A 287 -16.41 -2.29 -8.08
N LYS A 288 -16.86 -2.85 -9.21
CA LYS A 288 -17.83 -3.95 -9.24
C LYS A 288 -17.28 -5.22 -8.62
N ALA A 289 -16.03 -5.60 -8.93
CA ALA A 289 -15.38 -6.76 -8.34
C ALA A 289 -15.19 -6.61 -6.82
N LEU A 290 -14.77 -5.42 -6.34
CA LEU A 290 -14.65 -5.12 -4.92
C LEU A 290 -16.00 -5.27 -4.21
N ALA A 291 -17.05 -4.63 -4.72
CA ALA A 291 -18.39 -4.67 -4.14
C ALA A 291 -19.03 -6.08 -4.19
N GLY A 292 -18.71 -6.86 -5.22
CA GLY A 292 -19.23 -8.22 -5.41
C GLY A 292 -18.50 -9.29 -4.61
N THR A 293 -17.32 -8.99 -4.04
CA THR A 293 -16.48 -9.99 -3.37
C THR A 293 -16.92 -10.20 -1.92
N GLU A 294 -17.70 -11.26 -1.69
CA GLU A 294 -17.96 -11.79 -0.35
C GLU A 294 -16.66 -12.04 0.43
N GLY A 295 -16.60 -11.52 1.66
CA GLY A 295 -15.46 -11.65 2.57
C GLY A 295 -14.37 -10.60 2.38
N LEU A 296 -14.43 -9.71 1.38
CA LEU A 296 -13.52 -8.57 1.28
C LEU A 296 -13.94 -7.48 2.26
N MET A 297 -13.11 -7.26 3.28
CA MET A 297 -13.47 -6.41 4.42
C MET A 297 -13.04 -4.95 4.23
N ALA A 298 -11.87 -4.73 3.63
CA ALA A 298 -11.33 -3.40 3.40
C ALA A 298 -10.36 -3.36 2.21
N LEU A 299 -10.27 -2.18 1.58
CA LEU A 299 -9.27 -1.80 0.59
C LEU A 299 -8.49 -0.59 1.12
N PHE A 300 -7.17 -0.70 1.19
CA PHE A 300 -6.28 0.35 1.69
C PHE A 300 -5.53 1.04 0.54
N SER A 301 -5.56 2.37 0.53
CA SER A 301 -4.94 3.27 -0.46
C SER A 301 -3.88 4.18 0.15
N GLY A 302 -2.94 4.66 -0.65
CA GLY A 302 -2.00 5.75 -0.31
C GLY A 302 -2.37 6.99 -1.10
N HIS A 303 -1.41 7.55 -1.84
CA HIS A 303 -1.56 8.53 -2.92
C HIS A 303 -1.94 9.95 -2.46
N ASP A 304 -3.03 10.07 -1.70
CA ASP A 304 -3.49 11.33 -1.13
C ASP A 304 -2.89 11.50 0.28
N HIS A 305 -1.78 12.23 0.39
CA HIS A 305 -0.95 12.36 1.62
C HIS A 305 -1.66 13.04 2.80
N ALA A 306 -2.73 13.78 2.51
CA ALA A 306 -3.55 14.55 3.45
C ALA A 306 -4.85 13.82 3.83
N ASN A 307 -4.98 12.55 3.45
CA ASN A 307 -6.12 11.71 3.81
C ASN A 307 -5.66 10.52 4.66
N SER A 308 -6.34 10.28 5.78
CA SER A 308 -6.09 9.10 6.62
C SER A 308 -7.35 8.53 7.28
N TRP A 309 -8.52 8.80 6.70
CA TRP A 309 -9.80 8.25 7.14
C TRP A 309 -10.12 6.90 6.47
N CYS A 310 -11.09 6.20 7.05
CA CYS A 310 -11.76 5.05 6.46
C CYS A 310 -13.25 5.36 6.26
N TYR A 311 -13.86 4.84 5.21
CA TYR A 311 -15.29 5.00 4.94
C TYR A 311 -15.91 3.67 4.47
N LYS A 312 -16.99 3.25 5.13
CA LYS A 312 -17.75 2.06 4.72
C LYS A 312 -18.58 2.33 3.47
N TRP A 313 -18.29 1.62 2.39
CA TRP A 313 -19.08 1.68 1.17
C TRP A 313 -20.24 0.69 1.25
N ASP A 314 -21.41 1.19 1.63
CA ASP A 314 -22.66 0.44 1.66
C ASP A 314 -23.76 1.19 0.91
N GLY A 315 -24.40 0.50 -0.03
CA GLY A 315 -25.41 1.08 -0.90
C GLY A 315 -24.87 1.77 -2.15
N GLU A 316 -25.75 2.52 -2.80
CA GLU A 316 -25.50 3.17 -4.08
C GLU A 316 -24.71 4.47 -3.91
N LEU A 317 -23.89 4.82 -4.90
CA LEU A 317 -23.16 6.08 -4.97
C LEU A 317 -23.42 6.78 -6.32
N PRO A 318 -23.52 8.12 -6.35
CA PRO A 318 -23.74 8.85 -7.60
C PRO A 318 -22.61 8.58 -8.61
N GLY A 319 -22.98 8.25 -9.85
CA GLY A 319 -22.02 8.00 -10.93
C GLY A 319 -21.27 6.67 -10.83
N ILE A 320 -21.70 5.75 -9.95
CA ILE A 320 -21.09 4.43 -9.77
C ILE A 320 -22.17 3.37 -9.96
N GLU A 321 -21.98 2.48 -10.94
CA GLU A 321 -22.93 1.38 -11.24
C GLU A 321 -22.94 0.34 -10.12
N ALA A 322 -21.77 0.06 -9.53
CA ALA A 322 -21.65 -0.90 -8.45
C ALA A 322 -22.36 -0.41 -7.18
N LYS A 323 -23.10 -1.32 -6.54
CA LYS A 323 -23.69 -1.10 -5.22
C LYS A 323 -22.76 -1.66 -4.14
N GLY A 324 -22.28 -0.79 -3.25
CA GLY A 324 -21.43 -1.18 -2.12
C GLY A 324 -22.12 -2.20 -1.22
N ARG A 325 -21.35 -3.14 -0.69
CA ARG A 325 -21.81 -4.21 0.20
C ARG A 325 -21.03 -4.27 1.52
N GLY A 326 -20.56 -3.11 1.98
CA GLY A 326 -19.91 -2.95 3.28
C GLY A 326 -18.38 -3.04 3.29
N VAL A 327 -17.72 -3.02 2.13
CA VAL A 327 -16.25 -2.90 2.06
C VAL A 327 -15.82 -1.53 2.60
N ASN A 328 -14.81 -1.50 3.46
CA ASN A 328 -14.25 -0.25 3.96
C ASN A 328 -13.17 0.26 2.99
N LEU A 329 -13.29 1.49 2.53
CA LEU A 329 -12.27 2.17 1.73
C LEU A 329 -11.46 3.06 2.66
N CYS A 330 -10.16 2.80 2.77
CA CYS A 330 -9.30 3.39 3.79
C CYS A 330 -8.05 4.00 3.16
N TYR A 331 -7.66 5.18 3.63
CA TYR A 331 -6.33 5.72 3.37
C TYR A 331 -5.33 5.25 4.43
N GLY A 332 -4.09 5.02 4.03
CA GLY A 332 -2.94 4.87 4.92
C GLY A 332 -2.63 6.18 5.66
N GLN A 333 -1.51 6.20 6.37
CA GLN A 333 -0.90 7.43 6.85
C GLN A 333 0.33 7.70 5.97
N HIS A 334 0.51 8.93 5.51
CA HIS A 334 1.72 9.33 4.79
C HIS A 334 2.95 9.08 5.68
N THR A 335 3.85 8.20 5.23
CA THR A 335 5.01 7.76 6.02
C THR A 335 6.24 8.64 5.76
N GLY A 336 6.41 9.09 4.53
CA GLY A 336 7.61 9.78 4.08
C GLY A 336 7.76 11.22 4.61
N TYR A 337 9.00 11.71 4.57
CA TYR A 337 9.32 13.13 4.54
C TYR A 337 9.56 13.64 3.10
N GLY A 338 9.59 12.72 2.12
CA GLY A 338 9.45 13.04 0.69
C GLY A 338 7.98 13.18 0.31
N GLY A 339 7.70 13.60 -0.92
CA GLY A 339 6.35 13.92 -1.35
C GLY A 339 5.90 15.30 -0.87
N TYR A 340 4.60 15.56 -0.85
CA TYR A 340 4.05 16.85 -0.45
C TYR A 340 3.40 16.84 0.93
N GLY A 341 3.34 18.02 1.55
CA GLY A 341 2.64 18.28 2.81
C GLY A 341 3.45 18.00 4.07
N ASP A 342 2.93 18.46 5.20
CA ASP A 342 3.61 18.41 6.51
C ASP A 342 2.81 17.63 7.58
N TRP A 343 1.72 16.95 7.22
CA TRP A 343 0.91 16.15 8.15
C TRP A 343 1.75 15.11 8.90
N ILE A 344 1.48 14.88 10.18
CA ILE A 344 2.28 14.00 11.04
C ILE A 344 2.57 12.64 10.38
N ARG A 345 3.83 12.19 10.36
CA ARG A 345 4.17 10.93 9.67
C ARG A 345 3.78 9.73 10.49
N GLY A 346 3.60 8.59 9.84
CA GLY A 346 3.30 7.35 10.54
C GLY A 346 2.92 6.22 9.60
N SER A 347 2.24 5.24 10.17
CA SER A 347 1.73 4.06 9.48
C SER A 347 0.30 3.77 9.93
N ARG A 348 -0.45 3.08 9.07
CA ARG A 348 -1.71 2.45 9.49
C ARG A 348 -1.43 1.03 9.95
N GLU A 349 -1.93 0.71 11.13
CA GLU A 349 -1.83 -0.62 11.73
C GLU A 349 -3.15 -1.36 11.56
N LEU A 350 -3.06 -2.64 11.20
CA LEU A 350 -4.19 -3.54 11.03
C LEU A 350 -3.99 -4.76 11.94
N ILE A 351 -4.95 -4.98 12.82
CA ILE A 351 -4.96 -6.09 13.76
C ILE A 351 -6.16 -6.97 13.44
N VAL A 352 -5.86 -8.18 12.97
CA VAL A 352 -6.86 -9.19 12.63
C VAL A 352 -6.81 -10.26 13.69
N SER A 353 -7.94 -10.61 14.28
CA SER A 353 -8.03 -11.72 15.25
C SER A 353 -9.00 -12.80 14.78
N LEU A 354 -8.64 -14.07 14.99
CA LEU A 354 -9.43 -15.21 14.52
C LEU A 354 -10.86 -15.24 15.08
N ASP A 355 -11.05 -14.78 16.32
CA ASP A 355 -12.35 -14.71 16.99
C ASP A 355 -13.28 -13.65 16.37
N LYS A 356 -12.71 -12.58 15.82
CA LYS A 356 -13.41 -11.46 15.16
C LYS A 356 -13.60 -11.66 13.66
N LEU A 357 -12.77 -12.47 13.01
CA LEU A 357 -12.87 -12.75 11.57
C LEU A 357 -14.18 -13.40 11.13
N LYS A 358 -14.84 -14.15 12.02
CA LYS A 358 -16.16 -14.73 11.74
C LYS A 358 -17.23 -13.65 11.46
N ASP A 359 -17.04 -12.47 12.03
CA ASP A 359 -17.92 -11.30 11.90
C ASP A 359 -17.30 -10.24 10.94
N LEU A 360 -16.23 -10.61 10.23
CA LEU A 360 -15.52 -9.76 9.27
C LEU A 360 -15.01 -8.43 9.88
N VAL A 361 -14.54 -8.49 11.13
CA VAL A 361 -14.04 -7.31 11.85
C VAL A 361 -12.51 -7.23 11.81
N ILE A 362 -12.01 -6.02 11.58
CA ILE A 362 -10.58 -5.66 11.69
C ILE A 362 -10.46 -4.46 12.62
N ASP A 363 -9.54 -4.51 13.57
CA ASP A 363 -9.17 -3.32 14.33
C ASP A 363 -8.05 -2.58 13.60
N SER A 364 -8.14 -1.25 13.57
CA SER A 364 -7.11 -0.41 12.94
C SER A 364 -6.83 0.83 13.78
N HIS A 365 -5.58 1.27 13.74
CA HIS A 365 -5.17 2.57 14.26
C HIS A 365 -4.05 3.15 13.41
N ILE A 366 -3.67 4.40 13.68
CA ILE A 366 -2.48 5.02 13.10
C ILE A 366 -1.43 5.12 14.20
N ARG A 367 -0.22 4.62 13.93
CA ARG A 367 0.96 4.88 14.74
C ARG A 367 1.68 6.09 14.18
N THR A 368 1.76 7.15 14.95
CA THR A 368 2.53 8.34 14.53
C THR A 368 4.02 8.14 14.77
N GLU A 369 4.86 8.90 14.06
CA GLU A 369 6.32 8.89 14.25
C GLU A 369 6.76 9.33 15.66
N ARG A 370 5.89 10.03 16.39
CA ARG A 370 6.08 10.41 17.80
C ARG A 370 5.75 9.27 18.76
N GLY A 371 5.24 8.14 18.24
CA GLY A 371 4.86 6.99 19.04
C GLY A 371 3.46 7.10 19.64
N GLU A 372 2.57 7.94 19.12
CA GLU A 372 1.19 8.04 19.59
C GLU A 372 0.25 7.13 18.79
N VAL A 373 -0.85 6.70 19.40
CA VAL A 373 -1.95 6.01 18.72
C VAL A 373 -3.07 7.01 18.45
N ILE A 374 -3.43 7.19 17.19
CA ILE A 374 -4.57 8.02 16.79
C ILE A 374 -5.51 7.23 15.87
N GLY A 375 -6.73 7.73 15.66
CA GLY A 375 -7.69 7.11 14.73
C GLY A 375 -7.98 5.63 15.01
N LYS A 376 -7.99 5.23 16.29
CA LYS A 376 -8.27 3.85 16.68
C LYS A 376 -9.75 3.52 16.42
N VAL A 377 -9.99 2.57 15.53
CA VAL A 377 -11.32 2.18 15.06
C VAL A 377 -11.44 0.65 14.99
N SER A 378 -12.68 0.15 15.05
CA SER A 378 -13.01 -1.22 14.67
C SER A 378 -13.85 -1.17 13.39
N LEU A 379 -13.30 -1.66 12.29
CA LEU A 379 -13.98 -1.76 11.01
C LEU A 379 -14.95 -2.96 11.03
N ASN A 380 -16.10 -2.77 11.67
CA ASN A 380 -17.11 -3.80 11.92
C ASN A 380 -18.43 -3.50 11.19
N ALA A 381 -19.51 -4.20 11.58
CA ALA A 381 -20.84 -3.97 11.02
C ALA A 381 -21.37 -2.53 11.25
N THR A 382 -21.06 -1.91 12.38
CA THR A 382 -21.55 -0.60 12.83
C THR A 382 -20.61 0.57 12.54
N TYR A 383 -19.41 0.31 11.98
CA TYR A 383 -18.48 1.36 11.58
C TYR A 383 -19.13 2.39 10.64
N GLY A 384 -18.91 3.67 10.91
CA GLY A 384 -19.60 4.80 10.28
C GLY A 384 -20.89 5.24 11.00
N GLN A 385 -21.37 4.47 11.98
CA GLN A 385 -22.39 4.88 12.96
C GLN A 385 -21.80 5.04 14.36
N ASP A 386 -20.80 4.22 14.69
CA ASP A 386 -20.04 4.32 15.94
C ASP A 386 -19.33 5.67 16.06
N MET A 387 -19.13 6.13 17.30
CA MET A 387 -18.44 7.37 17.62
C MET A 387 -17.05 7.07 18.23
N TYR A 388 -16.05 7.70 17.65
CA TYR A 388 -14.63 7.58 17.97
C TYR A 388 -14.06 8.96 18.34
N PRO A 389 -12.95 9.02 19.10
CA PRO A 389 -12.19 10.25 19.23
C PRO A 389 -11.77 10.77 17.86
N ALA A 390 -11.88 12.08 17.64
CA ALA A 390 -11.35 12.70 16.43
C ALA A 390 -9.82 12.55 16.40
N SER A 391 -9.28 12.22 15.22
CA SER A 391 -7.83 12.20 15.04
C SER A 391 -7.29 13.64 15.08
N PRO A 392 -6.20 13.92 15.82
CA PRO A 392 -5.51 15.19 15.71
C PRO A 392 -4.95 15.34 14.28
N ASN A 393 -4.87 16.59 13.83
CA ASN A 393 -4.32 16.95 12.53
C ASN A 393 -2.97 17.66 12.72
N ASP A 394 -2.05 16.94 13.37
CA ASP A 394 -0.73 17.43 13.72
C ASP A 394 0.19 17.51 12.49
N LYS A 395 1.24 18.32 12.60
CA LYS A 395 2.28 18.46 11.57
C LYS A 395 3.67 18.14 12.09
N THR A 396 4.53 17.70 11.18
CA THR A 396 5.94 17.37 11.42
C THR A 396 6.78 17.89 10.27
N TYR A 397 7.91 18.51 10.61
CA TYR A 397 8.77 19.23 9.67
C TYR A 397 10.18 18.63 9.65
N LEU A 398 10.87 18.75 8.52
CA LEU A 398 12.21 18.20 8.30
C LEU A 398 13.28 18.82 9.20
#